data_AF-A0A9E4ME06-F1
#
_entry.id   AF-A0A9E4ME06-F1
#
_cell.length_a   1.000
_cell.length_b   1.000
_cell.length_c   1.000
_cell.angle_alpha   90.00
_cell.angle_beta   90.00
_cell.angle_gamma   90.00
#
_symmetry.space_group_name_H-M   'P 1'
#
loop_
_entity.id
_entity.type
_entity.pdbx_description
1 polymer ?
#
loop_
_entity_poly.entity_id
_entity_poly.type
_entity_poly.pdbx_seq_one_letter_code
_entity_poly.pdbx_strand_id
1 'polypeptide(L)' 'RAAATAAPKAWRFAGEMEEIADTLAAAGLSEGFHRAAAETYRRLAGFRGEPEGVSVEDVVAALLDGDRSLRRRDGT' A
#
# COMPACT_ATOMS: atom_id res chain seq x y z
N ARG A 1 -15.85 8.09 1.86
CA ARG A 1 -15.81 8.23 0.37
C ARG A 1 -14.43 7.93 -0.21
N ALA A 2 -13.34 8.56 0.25
CA ALA A 2 -12.00 8.37 -0.33
C ALA A 2 -11.56 6.88 -0.39
N ALA A 3 -11.80 6.11 0.68
CA ALA A 3 -11.49 4.68 0.76
C ALA A 3 -12.10 3.87 -0.41
N ALA A 4 -13.43 3.94 -0.57
CA ALA A 4 -14.16 3.21 -1.61
C ALA A 4 -13.73 3.57 -3.04
N THR A 5 -13.33 4.83 -3.28
CA THR A 5 -12.94 5.27 -4.64
C THR A 5 -11.47 5.01 -4.97
N ALA A 6 -10.60 5.02 -3.96
CA ALA A 6 -9.15 4.91 -4.14
C ALA A 6 -8.66 3.46 -4.05
N ALA A 7 -9.15 2.68 -3.08
CA ALA A 7 -8.67 1.31 -2.82
C ALA A 7 -8.72 0.39 -4.07
N PRO A 8 -9.79 0.39 -4.89
CA PRO A 8 -9.85 -0.47 -6.08
C PRO A 8 -8.84 -0.13 -7.18
N LYS A 9 -8.25 1.06 -7.12
CA LYS A 9 -7.30 1.59 -8.11
C LYS A 9 -5.88 1.68 -7.58
N ALA A 10 -5.69 1.62 -6.25
CA ALA A 10 -4.42 1.80 -5.57
C ALA A 10 -3.29 0.93 -6.13
N TRP A 11 -3.60 -0.33 -6.44
CA TRP A 11 -2.65 -1.30 -6.99
C TRP A 11 -1.91 -0.81 -8.25
N ARG A 12 -2.50 0.10 -9.04
CA ARG A 12 -1.88 0.62 -10.28
C ARG A 12 -0.60 1.40 -9.99
N PHE A 13 -0.56 2.06 -8.83
CA PHE A 13 0.51 3.00 -8.49
C PHE A 13 1.62 2.37 -7.66
N ALA A 14 1.49 1.11 -7.24
CA ALA A 14 2.48 0.48 -6.36
C ALA A 14 3.87 0.41 -7.02
N GLY A 15 3.94 0.03 -8.29
CA GLY A 15 5.21 -0.02 -9.04
C GLY A 15 5.79 1.37 -9.29
N GLU A 16 4.96 2.35 -9.67
CA GLU A 16 5.40 3.74 -9.85
C GLU A 16 6.01 4.32 -8.56
N MET A 17 5.43 4.01 -7.39
CA MET A 17 5.99 4.43 -6.11
C MET A 17 7.34 3.76 -5.81
N GLU A 18 7.55 2.51 -6.24
CA GLU A 18 8.86 1.84 -6.13
C GLU A 18 9.90 2.49 -7.03
N GLU A 19 9.57 2.76 -8.29
CA GLU A 19 10.48 3.41 -9.24
C GLU A 19 10.88 4.83 -8.78
N ILE A 20 9.93 5.60 -8.24
CA ILE A 20 10.23 6.91 -7.65
C ILE A 20 11.15 6.76 -6.44
N ALA A 21 10.87 5.80 -5.56
CA ALA A 21 11.71 5.52 -4.40
C ALA A 21 13.16 5.17 -4.81
N ASP A 22 13.31 4.25 -5.76
CA ASP A 22 14.62 3.85 -6.32
C ASP A 22 15.37 5.04 -6.92
N THR A 23 14.66 5.90 -7.66
CA THR A 23 15.24 7.10 -8.28
C THR A 23 15.75 8.09 -7.24
N LEU A 24 14.97 8.33 -6.19
CA LEU A 24 15.35 9.23 -5.10
C LEU A 24 16.55 8.69 -4.32
N ALA A 25 16.55 7.39 -4.01
CA ALA A 25 17.68 6.75 -3.34
C ALA A 25 18.96 6.79 -4.17
N ALA A 26 18.86 6.54 -5.48
CA ALA A 26 19.99 6.67 -6.40
C ALA A 26 20.57 8.10 -6.44
N ALA A 27 19.74 9.11 -6.17
CA ALA A 27 20.16 10.51 -6.04
C ALA A 27 20.62 10.90 -4.62
N GLY A 28 20.66 9.95 -3.66
CA GLY A 28 21.00 10.23 -2.26
C GLY A 28 19.92 10.97 -1.46
N LEU A 29 18.67 10.96 -1.94
CA LEU A 29 17.51 11.58 -1.30
C LEU A 29 16.67 10.55 -0.52
N SER A 30 15.70 11.05 0.26
CA SER A 30 14.82 10.19 1.06
C SER A 30 13.79 9.45 0.20
N GLU A 31 13.81 8.12 0.26
CA GLU A 31 12.88 7.23 -0.46
C GLU A 31 11.67 6.79 0.38
N GLY A 32 11.75 6.95 1.71
CA GLY A 32 10.86 6.26 2.66
C GLY A 32 9.37 6.55 2.49
N PHE A 33 9.00 7.77 2.09
CA PHE A 33 7.60 8.10 1.81
C PHE A 33 7.03 7.25 0.67
N HIS A 34 7.77 7.13 -0.43
CA HIS A 34 7.33 6.38 -1.60
C HIS A 34 7.37 4.87 -1.35
N ARG A 35 8.34 4.37 -0.57
CA ARG A 35 8.35 2.98 -0.10
C ARG A 35 7.08 2.64 0.71
N ALA A 36 6.72 3.49 1.67
CA ALA A 36 5.52 3.30 2.49
C ALA A 36 4.23 3.43 1.67
N ALA A 37 4.19 4.31 0.67
CA ALA A 37 3.07 4.44 -0.25
C ALA A 37 2.91 3.18 -1.12
N ALA A 38 4.00 2.64 -1.67
CA ALA A 38 3.99 1.39 -2.45
C ALA A 38 3.45 0.22 -1.62
N GLU A 39 3.89 0.11 -0.37
CA GLU A 39 3.42 -0.91 0.56
C GLU A 39 1.93 -0.76 0.87
N THR A 40 1.48 0.46 1.17
CA THR A 40 0.07 0.78 1.39
C THR A 40 -0.77 0.33 0.20
N TYR A 41 -0.34 0.65 -1.02
CA TYR A 41 -1.05 0.27 -2.24
C TYR A 41 -1.07 -1.24 -2.50
N ARG A 42 -0.01 -1.96 -2.14
CA ARG A 42 0.00 -3.44 -2.18
C ARG A 42 -1.01 -4.05 -1.20
N ARG A 43 -1.08 -3.53 0.03
CA ARG A 43 -2.05 -4.00 1.04
C ARG A 43 -3.49 -3.82 0.57
N LEU A 44 -3.77 -2.81 -0.26
CA LEU A 44 -5.09 -2.56 -0.85
C LEU A 44 -5.36 -3.34 -2.15
N ALA A 45 -4.41 -4.13 -2.66
CA ALA A 45 -4.57 -4.84 -3.93
C ALA A 45 -5.70 -5.88 -3.92
N GLY A 46 -6.13 -6.33 -2.73
CA GLY A 46 -7.29 -7.23 -2.56
C GLY A 46 -8.63 -6.61 -2.99
N PHE A 47 -8.72 -5.29 -3.10
CA PHE A 47 -9.93 -4.58 -3.56
C PHE A 47 -9.98 -4.32 -5.07
N ARG A 48 -9.05 -4.92 -5.84
CA ARG A 48 -8.90 -4.68 -7.28
C ARG A 48 -10.21 -4.96 -8.03
N GLY A 49 -10.70 -3.93 -8.72
CA GLY A 49 -11.85 -4.08 -9.63
C GLY A 49 -13.20 -4.20 -8.94
N GLU A 50 -13.26 -4.09 -7.61
CA GLU A 50 -14.50 -4.12 -6.83
C GLU A 50 -14.78 -2.72 -6.26
N PRO A 51 -15.38 -1.81 -7.06
CA PRO A 51 -15.66 -0.44 -6.61
C PRO A 51 -16.85 -0.34 -5.63
N GLU A 52 -17.72 -1.34 -5.62
CA GLU A 52 -18.93 -1.38 -4.80
C GLU A 52 -18.72 -2.36 -3.64
N GLY A 53 -18.99 -1.91 -2.41
CA GLY A 53 -18.92 -2.76 -1.22
C GLY A 53 -17.65 -2.59 -0.36
N VAL A 54 -16.63 -1.86 -0.80
CA VAL A 54 -15.45 -1.58 0.03
C VAL A 54 -15.79 -0.53 1.11
N SER A 55 -15.91 -0.98 2.36
CA SER A 55 -16.12 -0.10 3.51
C SER A 55 -14.80 0.53 3.98
N VAL A 56 -14.89 1.55 4.85
CA VAL A 56 -13.69 2.13 5.47
C VAL A 56 -13.05 1.11 6.41
N GLU A 57 -13.89 0.34 7.08
CA GLU A 57 -13.52 -0.71 8.02
C GLU A 57 -12.70 -1.81 7.32
N ASP A 58 -13.11 -2.22 6.11
CA ASP A 58 -12.35 -3.19 5.30
C ASP A 58 -10.96 -2.66 4.91
N VAL A 59 -10.90 -1.39 4.50
CA VAL A 59 -9.63 -0.72 4.16
C VAL A 59 -8.71 -0.64 5.37
N VAL A 60 -9.23 -0.22 6.53
CA VAL A 60 -8.45 -0.17 7.78
C VAL A 60 -7.99 -1.57 8.18
N ALA A 61 -8.85 -2.59 8.08
CA ALA A 61 -8.49 -3.97 8.36
C ALA A 61 -7.34 -4.45 7.46
N ALA A 62 -7.42 -4.22 6.14
CA ALA A 62 -6.37 -4.57 5.19
C ALA A 62 -5.04 -3.86 5.49
N LEU A 63 -5.09 -2.59 5.88
CA LEU A 63 -3.89 -1.84 6.28
C LEU A 63 -3.26 -2.38 7.56
N LEU A 64 -4.07 -2.83 8.53
CA LEU A 64 -3.57 -3.38 9.80
C LEU A 64 -3.12 -4.85 9.68
N ASP A 65 -3.67 -5.63 8.75
CA ASP A 65 -3.32 -7.06 8.62
C ASP A 65 -1.91 -7.28 8.04
N GLY A 66 -1.46 -6.39 7.17
CA GLY A 66 -0.07 -6.36 6.70
C GLY A 66 0.94 -6.17 7.84
N ASP A 67 0.58 -5.42 8.89
CA ASP A 67 1.43 -5.22 10.08
C ASP A 67 1.54 -6.50 10.93
N ARG A 68 0.46 -7.31 10.99
CA ARG A 68 0.46 -8.58 11.73
C ARG A 68 1.27 -9.69 11.06
N SER A 69 1.39 -9.67 9.74
CA SER A 69 2.21 -10.63 8.97
C SER A 69 3.71 -10.32 9.02
N LEU A 70 4.09 -9.05 9.20
CA LEU A 70 5.47 -8.62 9.41
C LEU A 70 5.97 -8.92 10.84
N ARG A 71 5.16 -8.61 11.88
CA ARG A 71 5.52 -8.91 13.29
C ARG A 71 5.71 -10.40 13.60
N ARG A 72 5.21 -11.31 12.76
CA ARG A 72 5.42 -12.76 12.88
C ARG A 72 6.77 -13.23 12.31
N ARG A 73 7.45 -12.43 11.50
CA ARG A 73 8.73 -12.80 10.86
C ARG A 73 9.96 -12.35 11.65
N ASP A 74 9.81 -11.40 12.56
CA ASP A 74 10.90 -10.88 13.40
C ASP A 74 11.04 -11.61 14.75
N GLY A 75 10.35 -12.75 14.89
CA GLY A 75 10.38 -13.62 16.06
C GLY A 75 10.96 -14.99 15.74
N THR A 76 12.22 -15.06 15.33
CA THR A 76 13.12 -16.24 15.37
C THR A 76 14.55 -15.73 15.30
#